data_AF-A0A972NCZ8-F1
#
_entry.id   AF-A0A972NCZ8-F1
#
_cell.length_a   1.000
_cell.length_b   1.000
_cell.length_c   1.000
_cell.angle_alpha   90.00
_cell.angle_beta   90.00
_cell.angle_gamma   90.00
#
_symmetry.space_group_name_H-M   'P 1'
#
loop_
_entity.id
_entity.type
_entity.pdbx_description
1 polymer ?
#
loop_
_entity_poly.entity_id
_entity_poly.type
_entity_poly.pdbx_seq_one_letter_code
_entity_poly.pdbx_strand_id
1 'polypeptide(L)' 'EEDETPLKNAIEERIIARVCKRVAVKGGQVLSPQEQEALIRDLEACQNPRSCPHGRPTMIHISIDALEKQFGRLGPK' A
#
# COMPACT_ATOMS: atom_id res chain seq x y z
N GLU A 1 -22.37 4.81 33.16
CA GLU A 1 -22.24 4.90 31.70
C GLU A 1 -21.00 4.12 31.34
N GLU A 2 -21.15 2.94 30.74
CA GLU A 2 -19.99 2.13 30.34
C GLU A 2 -19.30 2.81 29.16
N ASP A 3 -17.99 2.96 29.24
CA ASP A 3 -17.18 3.57 28.19
C ASP A 3 -17.19 2.69 26.93
N GLU A 4 -18.10 2.98 26.01
CA GLU A 4 -18.28 2.26 24.74
C GLU A 4 -17.16 2.53 23.71
N THR A 5 -16.21 3.41 24.02
CA THR A 5 -15.17 3.87 23.08
C THR A 5 -14.39 2.70 22.44
N PRO A 6 -13.95 1.66 23.19
CA PRO A 6 -13.22 0.54 22.60
C PRO A 6 -14.04 -0.27 21.58
N LEU A 7 -15.35 -0.46 21.84
CA LEU A 7 -16.24 -1.19 20.94
C LEU A 7 -16.50 -0.40 19.65
N LYS A 8 -16.69 0.91 19.76
CA LYS A 8 -16.87 1.82 18.61
C LYS A 8 -15.65 1.79 17.68
N ASN A 9 -14.44 1.88 18.25
CA ASN A 9 -13.19 1.83 17.48
C ASN A 9 -13.05 0.50 16.72
N ALA A 10 -13.36 -0.64 17.36
CA ALA A 10 -13.26 -1.95 16.72
C ALA A 10 -14.25 -2.13 15.55
N ILE A 11 -15.44 -1.52 15.64
CA ILE A 11 -16.44 -1.53 14.56
C ILE A 11 -15.95 -0.65 13.40
N GLU A 12 -15.44 0.55 13.70
CA GLU A 12 -14.90 1.48 12.71
C GLU A 12 -13.75 0.85 11.92
N GLU A 13 -12.77 0.25 12.59
CA GLU A 13 -11.65 -0.45 11.96
C GLU A 13 -12.13 -1.56 11.00
N ARG A 14 -13.13 -2.34 11.40
CA ARG A 14 -13.72 -3.39 10.55
C ARG A 14 -14.39 -2.81 9.30
N ILE A 15 -15.07 -1.67 9.43
CA ILE A 15 -15.72 -1.00 8.30
C ILE A 15 -14.65 -0.47 7.34
N ILE A 16 -13.65 0.24 7.85
CA ILE A 16 -12.54 0.78 7.07
C ILE A 16 -11.85 -0.34 6.29
N ALA A 17 -11.45 -1.43 6.95
CA ALA A 17 -10.80 -2.56 6.29
C ALA A 17 -11.66 -3.15 5.16
N ARG A 18 -12.97 -3.26 5.36
CA ARG A 18 -13.91 -3.77 4.35
C ARG A 18 -14.05 -2.82 3.17
N VAL A 19 -14.16 -1.51 3.42
CA VAL A 19 -14.26 -0.49 2.37
C VAL A 19 -12.95 -0.43 1.57
N CYS A 20 -11.81 -0.31 2.24
CA CYS A 20 -10.49 -0.31 1.59
C CYS A 20 -10.30 -1.57 0.73
N LYS A 21 -10.67 -2.76 1.24
CA LYS A 21 -10.58 -3.99 0.47
C LYS A 21 -11.52 -4.00 -0.74
N ARG A 22 -12.67 -3.34 -0.73
CA ARG A 22 -13.61 -3.33 -1.86
C ARG A 22 -13.23 -2.31 -2.93
N VAL A 23 -12.81 -1.11 -2.50
CA VAL A 23 -12.56 0.03 -3.40
C VAL A 23 -11.14 0.02 -3.97
N ALA A 24 -10.20 -0.71 -3.36
CA ALA A 24 -8.82 -0.78 -3.84
C ALA A 24 -8.72 -1.26 -5.30
N VAL A 25 -7.79 -0.65 -6.04
CA VAL A 25 -7.30 -1.14 -7.33
C VAL A 25 -6.89 -2.61 -7.21
N LYS A 26 -7.30 -3.43 -8.18
CA LYS A 26 -7.12 -4.88 -8.16
C LYS A 26 -6.02 -5.34 -9.11
N GLY A 27 -5.44 -6.51 -8.81
CA GLY A 27 -4.55 -7.18 -9.75
C GLY A 27 -5.24 -7.41 -11.08
N GLY A 28 -4.59 -7.03 -12.17
CA GLY A 28 -5.13 -7.13 -13.53
C GLY A 28 -6.00 -5.94 -13.97
N GLN A 29 -6.28 -4.98 -13.09
CA GLN A 29 -6.95 -3.74 -13.48
C GLN A 29 -6.00 -2.85 -14.28
N VAL A 30 -6.37 -2.52 -15.52
CA VAL A 30 -5.62 -1.58 -16.34
C VAL A 30 -5.96 -0.16 -15.89
N LEU A 31 -4.93 0.65 -15.66
CA LEU A 31 -5.05 2.05 -15.30
C LEU A 31 -4.45 2.91 -16.41
N SER A 32 -5.11 4.01 -16.74
CA SER A 32 -4.53 5.07 -17.57
C SER A 32 -3.33 5.72 -16.86
N PRO A 33 -2.41 6.36 -17.60
CA PRO A 33 -1.29 7.08 -16.99
C PRO A 33 -1.73 8.11 -15.93
N GLN A 34 -2.85 8.81 -16.19
CA GLN A 34 -3.40 9.79 -15.26
C GLN A 34 -3.88 9.15 -13.95
N GLU A 35 -4.54 7.99 -14.03
CA GLU A 35 -4.96 7.23 -12.83
C GLU A 35 -3.77 6.69 -12.04
N GLN A 36 -2.70 6.26 -12.73
CA GLN A 36 -1.47 5.81 -12.07
C GLN A 36 -0.79 6.94 -11.30
N GLU A 37 -0.66 8.12 -11.92
CA GLU A 37 -0.10 9.31 -11.27
C GLU A 37 -0.94 9.76 -10.07
N ALA A 38 -2.26 9.80 -10.22
CA ALA A 38 -3.18 10.13 -9.15
C ALA A 38 -3.02 9.15 -7.96
N LEU A 39 -2.95 7.85 -8.23
CA LEU A 39 -2.77 6.83 -7.19
C LEU A 39 -1.47 7.04 -6.39
N ILE A 40 -0.37 7.39 -7.07
CA ILE A 40 0.91 7.66 -6.40
C ILE A 40 0.82 8.93 -5.55
N ARG A 41 0.22 10.01 -6.06
CA ARG A 41 0.03 11.26 -5.30
C ARG A 41 -0.84 11.07 -4.07
N ASP A 42 -1.93 10.30 -4.21
CA ASP A 42 -2.82 9.97 -3.10
C ASP A 42 -2.07 9.15 -2.03
N LEU A 43 -1.21 8.22 -2.46
CA LEU A 43 -0.35 7.47 -1.54
C LEU A 43 0.61 8.40 -0.80
N GLU A 44 1.26 9.34 -1.48
CA GLU A 44 2.19 10.31 -0.86
C GLU A 44 1.51 11.23 0.15
N ALA A 45 0.23 11.56 -0.06
CA ALA A 45 -0.57 12.37 0.85
C ALA A 45 -1.05 11.63 2.11
N CYS A 46 -0.92 10.29 2.16
CA CYS A 46 -1.34 9.50 3.32
C CYS A 46 -0.42 9.72 4.54
N GLN A 47 -1.01 9.68 5.74
CA GLN A 47 -0.23 9.80 6.99
C GLN A 47 0.79 8.66 7.17
N ASN A 48 0.43 7.43 6.79
CA ASN A 48 1.32 6.26 6.83
C ASN A 48 1.39 5.60 5.45
N PRO A 49 2.18 6.16 4.52
CA PRO A 49 2.16 5.74 3.12
C PRO A 49 2.89 4.41 2.89
N ARG A 50 3.64 3.90 3.88
CA ARG A 50 4.48 2.68 3.74
C ARG A 50 3.78 1.41 4.19
N SER A 51 2.57 1.49 4.73
CA SER A 51 1.86 0.33 5.27
C SER A 51 0.37 0.44 4.98
N CYS A 52 -0.22 -0.63 4.44
CA CYS A 52 -1.66 -0.71 4.27
C CYS A 52 -2.35 -0.94 5.63
N PRO A 53 -3.69 -0.77 5.74
CA PRO A 53 -4.42 -0.95 7.00
C PRO A 53 -4.38 -2.40 7.56
N HIS A 54 -3.85 -3.36 6.79
CA HIS A 54 -3.61 -4.74 7.23
C HIS A 54 -2.12 -5.02 7.54
N GLY A 55 -1.25 -4.01 7.53
CA GLY A 55 0.18 -4.14 7.83
C GLY A 55 1.07 -4.61 6.67
N ARG A 56 0.57 -4.72 5.44
CA ARG A 56 1.41 -5.05 4.28
C ARG A 56 2.16 -3.82 3.76
N PRO A 57 3.41 -3.96 3.30
CA PRO A 57 4.11 -2.86 2.65
C PRO A 57 3.42 -2.46 1.35
N THR A 58 3.38 -1.15 1.08
CA THR A 58 2.80 -0.55 -0.13
C THR A 58 3.82 -0.36 -1.24
N MET A 59 5.11 -0.28 -0.90
CA MET A 59 6.21 -0.05 -1.82
C MET A 59 7.44 -0.87 -1.43
N ILE A 60 8.27 -1.19 -2.42
CA ILE A 60 9.60 -1.76 -2.23
C ILE A 60 10.62 -0.87 -2.95
N HIS A 61 11.82 -0.75 -2.38
CA HIS A 61 12.92 -0.07 -3.04
C HIS A 61 13.85 -1.13 -3.64
N ILE A 62 14.06 -1.06 -4.95
CA ILE A 62 15.05 -1.85 -5.67
C ILE A 62 16.12 -0.88 -6.18
N SER A 63 17.33 -0.97 -5.64
CA SER A 63 18.46 -0.14 -6.10
C SER A 63 18.99 -0.62 -7.45
N ILE A 64 19.73 0.26 -8.14
CA ILE A 64 20.39 -0.07 -9.40
C ILE A 64 21.33 -1.27 -9.21
N ASP A 65 22.20 -1.25 -8.21
CA ASP A 65 23.11 -2.36 -7.91
C ASP A 65 22.39 -3.68 -7.65
N ALA A 66 21.25 -3.63 -6.93
CA ALA A 66 20.44 -4.82 -6.66
C ALA A 66 19.85 -5.38 -7.96
N LEU A 67 19.39 -4.50 -8.85
CA LEU A 67 18.89 -4.85 -10.17
C LEU A 67 20.02 -5.45 -11.02
N GLU A 68 21.17 -4.81 -11.10
CA GLU A 68 22.34 -5.29 -11.84
C GLU A 68 22.80 -6.67 -11.37
N LYS A 69 22.83 -6.90 -10.05
CA LYS A 69 23.11 -8.22 -9.48
C LYS A 69 22.09 -9.27 -9.92
N GLN A 70 20.79 -8.94 -9.89
CA GLN A 70 19.73 -9.87 -10.32
C GLN A 70 19.80 -10.21 -11.81
N PHE A 71 20.30 -9.28 -12.63
CA PHE A 71 20.57 -9.51 -14.06
C PHE A 71 21.98 -10.09 -14.33
N GLY A 72 22.76 -10.43 -13.29
CA GLY A 72 24.10 -11.00 -13.45
C GLY A 72 25.15 -10.05 -14.04
N ARG A 73 24.91 -8.74 -13.99
CA ARG A 73 25.79 -7.69 -14.55
C ARG A 73 26.99 -7.38 -13.66
N LEU A 74 26.84 -7.62 -12.36
CA LEU A 74 27.95 -7.62 -11.40
C LEU A 74 28.48 -9.06 -11.37
N GLY A 75 29.68 -9.27 -11.91
CA GLY A 75 30.33 -10.59 -11.97
C GLY A 75 30.47 -11.28 -10.60
N PRO A 76 31.03 -12.51 -10.55
CA PRO A 76 31.22 -13.19 -9.28
C PRO A 76 32.08 -12.33 -8.33
N LYS A 77 31.60 -12.19 -7.10
CA LYS A 77 32.34 -11.54 -6.01
C LYS A 77 33.55 -12.36 -5.61
#